data_AF-A0A1Q7YBC5-F1
#
_entry.id   AF-A0A1Q7YBC5-F1
#
_cell.length_a   1.000
_cell.length_b   1.000
_cell.length_c   1.000
_cell.angle_alpha   90.00
_cell.angle_beta   90.00
_cell.angle_gamma   90.00
#
_symmetry.space_group_name_H-M   'P 1'
#
loop_
_entity.id
_entity.type
_entity.pdbx_description
1 polymer ?
#
loop_
_entity_poly.entity_id
_entity_poly.type
_entity_poly.pdbx_seq_one_letter_code
_entity_poly.pdbx_strand_id
1 'polypeptide(L)'
;MEVTKALAALQPLYGKDNVEVITRNGTRIRGIVRSMKTTQALTKPSVKMERADGEIIKIHFTDIIEIIDHNPAADAAKGNG
;
A
#
# COMPACT_ATOMS: atom_id res chain seq x y z
N MET A 1 -11.99 5.20 -1.46
CA MET A 1 -11.27 4.97 -2.72
C MET A 1 -11.89 3.78 -3.46
N GLU A 2 -11.86 3.72 -4.78
CA GLU A 2 -12.22 2.51 -5.55
C GLU A 2 -11.08 1.47 -5.48
N VAL A 3 -11.42 0.17 -5.46
CA VAL A 3 -10.43 -0.92 -5.34
C VAL A 3 -9.37 -0.84 -6.42
N THR A 4 -9.75 -0.59 -7.67
CA THR A 4 -8.82 -0.51 -8.81
C THR A 4 -7.82 0.63 -8.65
N LYS A 5 -8.24 1.77 -8.10
CA LYS A 5 -7.36 2.91 -7.84
C LYS A 5 -6.36 2.61 -6.72
N ALA A 6 -6.84 2.00 -5.63
CA ALA A 6 -5.97 1.59 -4.53
C ALA A 6 -4.91 0.57 -5.02
N LEU A 7 -5.31 -0.32 -5.91
CA LEU A 7 -4.43 -1.32 -6.51
C LEU A 7 -3.35 -0.69 -7.39
N ALA A 8 -3.74 0.22 -8.29
CA ALA A 8 -2.82 0.95 -9.15
C ALA A 8 -1.82 1.80 -8.34
N ALA A 9 -2.24 2.35 -7.19
CA ALA A 9 -1.37 3.11 -6.30
C ALA A 9 -0.40 2.21 -5.51
N LEU A 10 -0.84 1.03 -5.05
CA LEU A 10 -0.02 0.12 -4.25
C LEU A 10 0.92 -0.77 -5.07
N GLN A 11 0.56 -1.08 -6.32
CA GLN A 11 1.39 -1.89 -7.23
C GLN A 11 2.84 -1.40 -7.34
N PRO A 12 3.12 -0.13 -7.65
CA PRO A 12 4.48 0.39 -7.73
C PRO A 12 5.17 0.52 -6.37
N LEU A 13 4.44 0.36 -5.26
CA LEU A 13 4.94 0.47 -3.89
C LEU A 13 5.20 -0.90 -3.24
N TYR A 14 4.95 -1.99 -3.95
CA TYR A 14 5.21 -3.33 -3.46
C TYR A 14 6.68 -3.50 -3.03
N GLY A 15 6.90 -3.95 -1.79
CA GLY A 15 8.23 -4.12 -1.23
C GLY A 15 8.92 -2.83 -0.76
N LYS A 16 8.34 -1.65 -0.97
CA LYS A 16 8.86 -0.40 -0.41
C LYS A 16 8.50 -0.28 1.07
N ASP A 17 9.43 0.15 1.90
CA ASP A 17 9.28 0.15 3.36
C ASP A 17 8.61 1.40 3.94
N ASN A 18 8.50 2.46 3.15
CA ASN A 18 8.05 3.76 3.63
C ASN A 18 6.72 4.22 3.00
N VAL A 19 5.69 3.37 3.09
CA VAL A 19 4.35 3.65 2.58
C VAL A 19 3.41 3.92 3.76
N GLU A 20 2.59 4.97 3.68
CA GLU A 20 1.54 5.26 4.67
C GLU A 20 0.15 5.07 4.06
N VAL A 21 -0.71 4.31 4.74
CA VAL A 21 -2.10 4.08 4.37
C VAL A 21 -3.01 4.66 5.44
N ILE A 22 -3.95 5.50 5.02
CA ILE A 22 -5.00 6.04 5.88
C ILE A 22 -6.30 5.31 5.59
N THR A 23 -6.93 4.79 6.64
CA THR A 23 -8.20 4.08 6.56
C THR A 23 -9.39 4.96 6.96
N ARG A 24 -10.61 4.57 6.56
CA ARG A 24 -11.86 5.31 6.78
C ARG A 24 -12.16 5.61 8.25
N ASN A 25 -11.71 4.74 9.15
CA ASN A 25 -11.83 4.93 10.60
C ASN A 25 -10.77 5.88 11.18
N GLY A 26 -9.95 6.52 10.35
CA GLY A 26 -8.88 7.45 10.76
C GLY A 26 -7.58 6.77 11.20
N THR A 27 -7.46 5.44 11.12
CA THR A 27 -6.20 4.76 11.42
C THR A 27 -5.16 5.05 10.35
N ARG A 28 -3.92 5.29 10.78
CA ARG A 28 -2.75 5.48 9.91
C ARG A 28 -1.78 4.34 10.11
N ILE A 29 -1.42 3.68 9.03
CA ILE A 29 -0.57 2.50 9.04
C ILE A 29 0.61 2.79 8.11
N ARG A 30 1.80 2.92 8.70
CA ARG A 30 3.03 3.16 7.96
C ARG A 30 3.93 1.94 8.01
N GLY A 31 4.46 1.55 6.84
CA GLY A 31 5.42 0.46 6.72
C GLY A 31 5.47 -0.15 5.33
N ILE A 32 5.80 -1.45 5.28
CA ILE A 32 6.15 -2.16 4.06
C ILE A 32 4.93 -2.84 3.44
N VAL A 33 4.69 -2.64 2.15
CA VAL A 33 3.68 -3.42 1.42
C VAL A 33 4.22 -4.83 1.15
N ARG A 34 3.78 -5.82 1.96
CA ARG A 34 4.26 -7.21 1.88
C ARG A 34 3.50 -8.08 0.89
N SER A 35 2.18 -7.90 0.78
CA SER A 35 1.35 -8.74 -0.09
C SER A 35 0.04 -8.05 -0.44
N MET A 36 -0.43 -8.24 -1.67
CA MET A 36 -1.74 -7.78 -2.12
C MET A 36 -2.55 -8.97 -2.59
N LYS A 37 -3.78 -9.10 -2.11
CA LYS A 37 -4.72 -10.13 -2.56
C LYS A 37 -5.81 -9.46 -3.38
N THR A 38 -5.72 -9.60 -4.70
CA THR A 38 -6.53 -8.90 -5.71
C THR A 38 -7.75 -9.73 -6.15
N THR A 39 -8.41 -10.37 -5.18
CA THR A 39 -9.64 -11.18 -5.34
C THR A 39 -9.45 -12.57 -5.96
N GLN A 40 -9.91 -13.59 -5.22
CA GLN A 40 -10.51 -14.84 -5.72
C GLN A 40 -12.01 -14.75 -5.42
N ALA A 41 -12.85 -15.59 -6.04
CA ALA A 41 -14.29 -15.65 -5.74
C ALA A 41 -14.54 -15.64 -4.21
N LEU A 42 -15.49 -14.82 -3.75
CA LEU A 42 -15.95 -14.70 -2.35
C LEU A 42 -15.03 -13.97 -1.35
N THR A 43 -13.87 -13.43 -1.75
CA THR A 43 -12.97 -12.72 -0.81
C THR A 43 -12.86 -11.23 -1.08
N LYS A 44 -12.90 -10.40 -0.03
CA LYS A 44 -12.67 -8.96 -0.16
C LYS A 44 -11.19 -8.68 -0.48
N PRO A 45 -10.88 -7.81 -1.46
CA PRO A 45 -9.51 -7.44 -1.78
C PRO A 45 -8.85 -6.74 -0.59
N SER A 46 -7.60 -7.13 -0.30
CA SER A 46 -6.87 -6.68 0.88
C SER A 46 -5.37 -6.58 0.64
N VAL A 47 -4.72 -5.63 1.33
CA VAL A 47 -3.26 -5.50 1.39
C VAL A 47 -2.79 -5.92 2.77
N LYS A 48 -1.63 -6.57 2.83
CA LYS A 48 -0.89 -6.82 4.07
C LYS A 48 0.27 -5.84 4.13
N MET A 49 0.31 -5.05 5.20
CA MET A 49 1.39 -4.15 5.50
C MET A 49 2.14 -4.63 6.74
N GLU A 50 3.47 -4.57 6.69
CA GLU A 50 4.32 -4.78 7.85
C GLU A 50 4.71 -3.44 8.45
N ARG A 51 4.43 -3.24 9.73
CA ARG A 51 4.83 -2.02 10.44
C ARG A 51 6.30 -2.10 10.86
N ALA A 52 6.86 -0.95 11.26
CA ALA A 52 8.23 -0.89 11.78
C ALA A 52 8.49 -1.81 12.98
N ASP A 53 7.43 -2.16 13.73
CA ASP A 53 7.48 -3.11 14.85
C ASP A 53 7.50 -4.59 14.41
N GLY A 54 7.40 -4.87 13.10
CA GLY A 54 7.30 -6.23 12.55
C GLY A 54 5.87 -6.78 12.52
N GLU A 55 4.89 -6.06 13.07
CA GLU A 55 3.48 -6.46 13.03
C GLU A 55 2.91 -6.43 11.60
N ILE A 56 2.28 -7.54 11.19
CA ILE A 56 1.59 -7.65 9.89
C ILE A 56 0.11 -7.29 10.04
N ILE A 57 -0.28 -6.14 9.49
CA ILE A 57 -1.67 -5.68 9.46
C ILE A 57 -2.30 -5.98 8.11
N LYS A 58 -3.52 -6.53 8.14
CA LYS A 58 -4.38 -6.68 6.96
C LYS A 58 -5.35 -5.51 6.84
N ILE A 59 -5.35 -4.84 5.70
CA ILE A 59 -6.23 -3.71 5.38
C ILE A 59 -7.09 -4.06 4.17
N HIS A 60 -8.41 -3.96 4.25
CA HIS A 60 -9.24 -4.12 3.05
C HIS A 60 -9.17 -2.87 2.18
N PHE A 61 -9.16 -3.06 0.87
CA PHE A 61 -9.06 -1.93 -0.08
C PHE A 61 -10.26 -0.98 0.05
N THR A 62 -11.43 -1.50 0.45
CA THR A 62 -12.64 -0.72 0.70
C THR A 62 -12.54 0.23 1.89
N ASP A 63 -11.60 -0.03 2.80
CA ASP A 63 -11.35 0.80 3.98
C ASP A 63 -10.27 1.85 3.73
N ILE A 64 -9.53 1.77 2.63
CA ILE A 64 -8.49 2.75 2.28
C ILE A 64 -9.14 4.03 1.74
N ILE A 65 -8.78 5.16 2.34
CA ILE A 65 -9.18 6.48 1.87
C ILE A 65 -8.03 7.21 1.20
N GLU A 66 -6.80 7.01 1.66
CA GLU A 66 -5.60 7.68 1.14
C GLU A 66 -4.37 6.79 1.27
N ILE A 67 -3.43 6.95 0.33
CA ILE A 67 -2.15 6.23 0.27
C ILE A 67 -1.09 7.28 -0.02
N ILE A 68 -0.08 7.35 0.84
CA ILE A 68 0.99 8.34 0.78
C ILE A 68 2.32 7.58 0.61
N ASP A 69 3.04 7.90 -0.45
CA ASP A 69 4.39 7.41 -0.67
C ASP A 69 5.39 8.36 0.00
N HIS A 70 6.06 7.90 1.07
CA HIS A 70 7.14 8.66 1.73
C HIS A 70 8.51 8.20 1.28
N ASN A 71 8.59 7.25 0.35
CA ASN A 71 9.87 6.91 -0.25
C ASN A 71 10.40 8.15 -0.98
N PRO A 72 11.71 8.43 -0.93
CA PRO A 72 12.27 9.47 -1.77
C PRO A 72 11.84 9.14 -3.20
N ALA A 73 11.30 10.14 -3.90
CA ALA A 73 11.07 9.99 -5.34
C ALA A 73 12.38 9.47 -5.89
N ALA A 74 12.38 8.26 -6.44
CA ALA A 74 13.54 7.79 -7.16
C ALA A 74 13.76 8.86 -8.22
N ASP A 75 14.82 9.64 -8.01
CA ASP A 75 15.24 10.72 -8.88
C ASP A 75 15.35 10.17 -10.30
N ALA A 76 15.39 11.08 -11.25
CA ALA A 76 15.56 10.84 -12.67
C ALA A 76 16.92 10.18 -13.03
N ALA A 77 17.28 9.06 -12.40
CA ALA A 77 18.46 8.24 -12.67
C ALA A 77 18.20 7.22 -13.79
N LYS A 78 17.49 7.64 -14.84
CA LYS A 78 17.79 7.24 -16.22
C LYS A 78 18.03 8.49 -17.06
N GLY A 79 18.91 9.36 -16.57
CA GLY A 79 19.70 10.25 -17.42
C GLY A 79 20.96 9.53 -17.90
N ASN A 80 21.01 9.26 -19.21
CA ASN A 80 22.19 9.18 -20.07
C ASN A 80 23.29 8.11 -19.80
N GLY A 81 23.45 7.22 -20.78
CA GLY A 81 24.60 6.32 -20.96
C GLY A 81 24.47 5.58 -22.28
#